data_AF-A0A6N8AF37-F1
#
_entry.id   AF-A0A6N8AF37-F1
#
_cell.length_a   1.000
_cell.length_b   1.000
_cell.length_c   1.000
_cell.angle_alpha   90.00
_cell.angle_beta   90.00
_cell.angle_gamma   90.00
#
_symmetry.space_group_name_H-M   'P 1'
#
loop_
_entity.id
_entity.type
_entity.pdbx_description
1 polymer ?
#
loop_
_entity_poly.entity_id
_entity_poly.type
_entity_poly.pdbx_seq_one_letter_code
_entity_poly.pdbx_strand_id
1 'polypeptide(L)'
;MHGTKIATTSGWKLVEQIVVGDLVRTLDHGFREVRRVSADRVVIPEGETRAENLPIYVPAQAAYNGRPVWLMPEQGVALDLSKIDSEAGGFSVVPARLLSGKCRLSSQSPGSTFEVRTLFFDEDEVIFVQGGLQAFCSSGRFSMRPRPNRISYPVAEEEEAAALTELIAQKGDLSALANPLGALPAPIPQEPIFPIRPPSGIRRPGRPGRPNLPALFLRPEWQT
;
A
#
# COMPACT_ATOMS: atom_id res chain seq x y z
N MET A 1 -9.20 -4.65 6.45
CA MET A 1 -10.42 -4.66 7.30
C MET A 1 -11.02 -3.26 7.33
N HIS A 2 -12.30 -3.06 7.69
CA HIS A 2 -12.88 -1.71 7.79
C HIS A 2 -11.98 -0.77 8.60
N GLY A 3 -11.77 0.45 8.10
CA GLY A 3 -10.88 1.40 8.75
C GLY A 3 -9.40 1.10 8.54
N THR A 4 -8.97 0.24 7.61
CA THR A 4 -7.57 0.16 7.16
C THR A 4 -7.29 1.26 6.11
N LYS A 5 -6.15 2.00 6.18
CA LYS A 5 -5.77 2.91 5.08
C LYS A 5 -4.92 2.19 4.03
N ILE A 6 -5.10 2.57 2.78
CA ILE A 6 -4.36 2.09 1.61
C ILE A 6 -3.69 3.28 0.95
N ALA A 7 -2.46 3.08 0.49
CA ALA A 7 -1.71 4.08 -0.25
C ALA A 7 -2.28 4.25 -1.66
N THR A 8 -2.76 5.44 -2.00
CA THR A 8 -3.29 5.80 -3.32
C THR A 8 -2.58 7.02 -3.88
N THR A 9 -2.88 7.41 -5.12
CA THR A 9 -2.32 8.63 -5.76
C THR A 9 -2.67 9.92 -5.02
N SER A 10 -3.77 9.92 -4.25
CA SER A 10 -4.20 11.04 -3.41
C SER A 10 -3.80 10.89 -1.92
N GLY A 11 -2.87 9.98 -1.64
CA GLY A 11 -2.40 9.67 -0.29
C GLY A 11 -3.16 8.51 0.34
N TRP A 12 -3.28 8.53 1.66
CA TRP A 12 -3.86 7.42 2.43
C TRP A 12 -5.39 7.47 2.41
N LYS A 13 -6.02 6.56 1.67
CA LYS A 13 -7.48 6.43 1.55
C LYS A 13 -7.99 5.24 2.37
N LEU A 14 -9.17 5.35 2.97
CA LEU A 14 -9.76 4.25 3.72
C LEU A 14 -10.18 3.12 2.77
N VAL A 15 -9.99 1.85 3.16
CA VAL A 15 -10.37 0.71 2.32
C VAL A 15 -11.87 0.69 2.01
N GLU A 16 -12.69 1.19 2.94
CA GLU A 16 -14.13 1.33 2.74
C GLU A 16 -14.53 2.38 1.69
N GLN A 17 -13.58 3.23 1.30
CA GLN A 17 -13.75 4.24 0.25
C GLN A 17 -13.10 3.84 -1.07
N ILE A 18 -12.34 2.74 -1.10
CA ILE A 18 -11.72 2.25 -2.34
C ILE A 18 -12.81 1.70 -3.26
N VAL A 19 -12.77 2.11 -4.52
CA VAL A 19 -13.67 1.68 -5.58
C VAL A 19 -12.87 1.16 -6.77
N VAL A 20 -13.55 0.41 -7.65
CA VAL A 20 -12.97 -0.04 -8.93
C VAL A 20 -12.51 1.20 -9.72
N GLY A 21 -11.32 1.12 -10.31
CA GLY A 21 -10.68 2.24 -11.00
C GLY A 21 -9.71 3.06 -10.15
N ASP A 22 -9.74 2.94 -8.82
CA ASP A 22 -8.78 3.63 -7.95
C ASP A 22 -7.35 3.11 -8.21
N LEU A 23 -6.39 4.04 -8.21
CA LEU A 23 -4.97 3.75 -8.36
C LEU A 23 -4.32 3.56 -6.98
N VAL A 24 -3.90 2.33 -6.69
CA VAL A 24 -3.24 1.92 -5.45
C VAL A 24 -1.75 1.76 -5.68
N ARG A 25 -0.94 2.24 -4.74
CA ARG A 25 0.51 2.08 -4.77
C ARG A 25 0.90 0.65 -4.44
N THR A 26 1.65 0.04 -5.34
CA THR A 26 2.24 -1.29 -5.18
C THR A 26 3.74 -1.17 -4.96
N LEU A 27 4.36 -2.27 -4.54
CA LEU A 27 5.77 -2.36 -4.18
C LEU A 27 6.68 -2.07 -5.38
N ASP A 28 6.53 -2.85 -6.46
CA ASP A 28 7.46 -2.82 -7.61
C ASP A 28 6.83 -2.27 -8.89
N HIS A 29 5.51 -2.21 -8.95
CA HIS A 29 4.78 -1.90 -10.18
C HIS A 29 4.16 -0.49 -10.22
N GLY A 30 4.54 0.38 -9.29
CA GLY A 30 4.07 1.76 -9.22
C GLY A 30 2.60 1.84 -8.77
N PHE A 31 1.76 2.57 -9.50
CA PHE A 31 0.33 2.63 -9.20
C PHE A 31 -0.45 1.68 -10.10
N ARG A 32 -1.31 0.86 -9.50
CA ARG A 32 -2.14 -0.14 -10.18
C ARG A 32 -3.61 0.09 -9.91
N GLU A 33 -4.40 -0.14 -10.95
CA GLU A 33 -5.84 0.05 -10.91
C GLU A 33 -6.52 -1.12 -10.20
N VAL A 34 -7.39 -0.81 -9.24
CA VAL A 34 -8.25 -1.81 -8.60
C VAL A 34 -9.29 -2.28 -9.62
N ARG A 35 -9.30 -3.57 -9.93
CA ARG A 35 -10.22 -4.16 -10.93
C ARG A 35 -11.52 -4.66 -10.33
N ARG A 36 -11.48 -5.10 -9.07
CA ARG A 36 -12.66 -5.56 -8.35
C ARG A 36 -12.47 -5.32 -6.85
N VAL A 37 -13.57 -5.03 -6.18
CA VAL A 37 -13.65 -4.95 -4.72
C VAL A 37 -14.71 -5.95 -4.27
N SER A 38 -14.36 -6.81 -3.31
CA SER A 38 -15.32 -7.64 -2.57
C SER A 38 -15.51 -7.07 -1.17
N ALA A 39 -16.71 -7.22 -0.63
CA ALA A 39 -17.01 -6.93 0.77
C ALA A 39 -17.71 -8.15 1.35
N ASP A 40 -17.02 -8.80 2.30
CA ASP A 40 -17.45 -10.04 2.91
C ASP A 40 -17.67 -9.82 4.40
N ARG A 41 -18.82 -10.30 4.90
CA ARG A 41 -19.13 -10.24 6.33
C ARG A 41 -18.63 -11.53 6.98
N VAL A 42 -17.70 -11.38 7.92
CA VAL A 42 -17.12 -12.50 8.66
C VAL A 42 -17.78 -12.56 10.03
N VAL A 43 -18.15 -13.77 10.44
CA VAL A 43 -18.68 -14.08 11.76
C VAL A 43 -17.71 -15.03 12.43
N ILE A 44 -17.22 -14.68 13.61
CA ILE A 44 -16.37 -15.55 14.42
C ILE A 44 -17.27 -16.31 15.40
N PRO A 45 -17.25 -17.65 15.40
CA PRO A 45 -17.98 -18.44 16.38
C PRO A 45 -17.60 -18.08 17.82
N GLU A 46 -18.57 -18.13 18.72
CA GLU A 46 -18.32 -17.90 20.14
C GLU A 46 -17.35 -18.96 20.68
N GLY A 47 -16.36 -18.52 21.47
CA GLY A 47 -15.34 -19.40 22.05
C GLY A 47 -14.22 -19.84 21.09
N GLU A 48 -14.16 -19.32 19.86
CA GLU A 48 -13.05 -19.58 18.95
C GLU A 48 -11.74 -19.01 19.51
N THR A 49 -10.71 -19.85 19.51
CA THR A 49 -9.38 -19.55 20.08
C THR A 49 -8.24 -19.96 19.16
N ARG A 50 -8.51 -20.70 18.07
CA ARG A 50 -7.49 -21.15 17.14
C ARG A 50 -6.99 -19.97 16.30
N ALA A 51 -5.67 -19.79 16.28
CA ALA A 51 -5.02 -18.71 15.53
C ALA A 51 -5.31 -18.75 14.02
N GLU A 52 -5.54 -19.94 13.46
CA GLU A 52 -5.95 -20.13 12.05
C GLU A 52 -7.31 -19.52 11.70
N ASN A 53 -8.18 -19.33 12.69
CA ASN A 53 -9.54 -18.81 12.52
C ASN A 53 -9.71 -17.37 13.01
N LEU A 54 -8.68 -16.82 13.66
CA LEU A 54 -8.75 -15.49 14.28
C LEU A 54 -7.93 -14.46 13.49
N PRO A 55 -8.45 -13.25 13.30
CA PRO A 55 -7.66 -12.13 12.79
C PRO A 55 -6.43 -11.85 13.65
N ILE A 56 -5.40 -11.29 13.02
CA ILE A 56 -4.17 -10.87 13.68
C ILE A 56 -4.25 -9.38 13.98
N TYR A 57 -4.14 -9.06 15.26
CA TYR A 57 -4.00 -7.72 15.76
C TYR A 57 -2.56 -7.24 15.64
N VAL A 58 -2.37 -6.17 14.88
CA VAL A 58 -1.11 -5.42 14.76
C VAL A 58 -1.24 -4.14 15.58
N PRO A 59 -0.55 -4.01 16.73
CA PRO A 59 -0.59 -2.80 17.55
C PRO A 59 -0.13 -1.57 16.77
N ALA A 60 -0.58 -0.38 17.20
CA ALA A 60 0.00 0.87 16.71
C ALA A 60 1.52 0.89 16.94
N GLN A 61 2.25 1.51 16.01
CA GLN A 61 3.71 1.65 16.01
C GLN A 61 4.50 0.34 15.89
N ALA A 62 3.84 -0.80 15.67
CA ALA A 62 4.53 -2.07 15.44
C ALA A 62 5.21 -2.11 14.05
N ALA A 63 4.55 -1.59 13.03
CA ALA A 63 4.97 -1.67 11.63
C ALA A 63 4.84 -0.31 10.93
N TYR A 64 5.40 0.75 11.55
CA TYR A 64 5.26 2.17 11.14
C TYR A 64 3.81 2.68 11.07
N ASN A 65 2.86 1.89 11.54
CA ASN A 65 1.45 2.18 11.52
C ASN A 65 1.05 3.16 12.63
N GLY A 66 0.45 4.30 12.28
CA GLY A 66 -0.03 5.27 13.27
C GLY A 66 -1.26 4.83 14.08
N ARG A 67 -1.91 3.73 13.69
CA ARG A 67 -3.06 3.13 14.39
C ARG A 67 -3.02 1.62 14.24
N PRO A 68 -3.72 0.86 15.12
CA PRO A 68 -3.76 -0.58 15.01
C PRO A 68 -4.34 -1.05 13.67
N VAL A 69 -3.87 -2.21 13.21
CA VAL A 69 -4.33 -2.87 11.98
C VAL A 69 -4.80 -4.27 12.32
N TRP A 70 -5.79 -4.73 11.59
CA TRP A 70 -6.28 -6.10 11.67
C TRP A 70 -6.05 -6.77 10.33
N LEU A 71 -5.41 -7.94 10.37
CA LEU A 71 -5.16 -8.79 9.21
C LEU A 71 -5.99 -10.07 9.34
N MET A 72 -6.54 -10.57 8.25
CA MET A 72 -7.12 -11.93 8.26
C MET A 72 -5.99 -12.96 8.45
N PRO A 73 -6.25 -14.13 9.05
CA PRO A 73 -5.20 -15.13 9.32
C PRO A 73 -4.43 -15.54 8.05
N GLU A 74 -5.14 -15.71 6.94
CA GLU A 74 -4.55 -16.04 5.62
C GLU A 74 -4.21 -14.80 4.77
N GLN A 75 -4.23 -13.59 5.35
CA GLN A 75 -3.72 -12.42 4.65
C GLN A 75 -2.21 -12.60 4.45
N GLY A 76 -1.80 -12.74 3.19
CA GLY A 76 -0.38 -12.75 2.84
C GLY A 76 0.27 -11.41 3.17
N VAL A 77 1.42 -11.46 3.84
CA VAL A 77 2.26 -10.31 4.14
C VAL A 77 3.61 -10.53 3.48
N ALA A 78 4.07 -9.57 2.69
CA ALA A 78 5.37 -9.65 2.04
C ALA A 78 6.48 -9.34 3.04
N LEU A 79 7.54 -10.14 2.99
CA LEU A 79 8.76 -10.02 3.75
C LEU A 79 9.89 -9.59 2.84
N ASP A 80 10.54 -8.47 3.15
CA ASP A 80 11.80 -8.07 2.55
C ASP A 80 12.92 -8.94 3.13
N LEU A 81 13.40 -9.91 2.34
CA LEU A 81 14.44 -10.84 2.77
C LEU A 81 15.76 -10.13 3.06
N SER A 82 16.01 -8.97 2.43
CA SER A 82 17.24 -8.18 2.66
C SER A 82 17.31 -7.56 4.06
N LYS A 83 16.17 -7.42 4.74
CA LYS A 83 16.08 -6.99 6.15
C LYS A 83 16.37 -8.14 7.12
N ILE A 84 16.19 -9.36 6.65
CA ILE A 84 16.36 -10.58 7.42
C ILE A 84 17.80 -11.11 7.26
N ASP A 85 18.35 -11.09 6.06
CA ASP A 85 19.73 -11.43 5.77
C ASP A 85 20.25 -10.48 4.69
N SER A 86 21.35 -9.78 4.95
CA SER A 86 21.89 -8.79 4.03
C SER A 86 22.38 -9.38 2.71
N GLU A 87 22.71 -10.67 2.70
CA GLU A 87 23.10 -11.40 1.49
C GLU A 87 21.88 -11.93 0.73
N ALA A 88 20.70 -11.96 1.36
CA ALA A 88 19.46 -12.36 0.72
C ALA A 88 18.81 -11.16 -0.01
N GLY A 89 18.32 -11.43 -1.21
CA GLY A 89 17.57 -10.46 -2.01
C GLY A 89 16.15 -10.92 -2.29
N GLY A 90 15.25 -9.97 -2.49
CA GLY A 90 13.88 -10.23 -2.91
C GLY A 90 12.87 -10.28 -1.76
N PHE A 91 11.68 -10.78 -2.10
CA PHE A 91 10.54 -10.82 -1.20
C PHE A 91 9.98 -12.23 -1.07
N SER A 92 9.41 -12.55 0.09
CA SER A 92 8.67 -13.79 0.32
C SER A 92 7.35 -13.49 1.01
N VAL A 93 6.25 -14.11 0.60
CA VAL A 93 4.92 -13.89 1.17
C VAL A 93 4.61 -14.97 2.19
N VAL A 94 4.29 -14.55 3.42
CA VAL A 94 3.89 -15.45 4.51
C VAL A 94 2.47 -15.13 4.99
N PRO A 95 1.69 -16.12 5.43
CA PRO A 95 0.37 -15.86 6.00
C PRO A 95 0.50 -15.17 7.37
N ALA A 96 -0.38 -14.20 7.65
CA ALA A 96 -0.36 -13.43 8.89
C ALA A 96 -0.48 -14.29 10.15
N ARG A 97 -1.19 -15.43 10.10
CA ARG A 97 -1.35 -16.34 11.26
C ARG A 97 -0.03 -16.82 11.86
N LEU A 98 1.01 -16.98 11.04
CA LEU A 98 2.33 -17.42 11.49
C LEU A 98 3.09 -16.35 12.26
N LEU A 99 2.65 -15.09 12.16
CA LEU A 99 3.17 -13.98 12.94
C LEU A 99 2.48 -13.86 14.32
N SER A 100 1.41 -14.62 14.57
CA SER A 100 0.72 -14.60 15.87
C SER A 100 1.65 -15.03 17.00
N GLY A 101 1.66 -14.25 18.09
CA GLY A 101 2.53 -14.49 19.24
C GLY A 101 3.97 -13.98 19.04
N LYS A 102 4.31 -13.50 17.83
CA LYS A 102 5.62 -12.96 17.49
C LYS A 102 5.55 -11.43 17.41
N CYS A 103 6.63 -10.74 17.78
CA CYS A 103 6.75 -9.27 17.58
C CYS A 103 5.55 -8.44 18.10
N ARG A 104 4.94 -8.84 19.23
CA ARG A 104 3.75 -8.21 19.83
C ARG A 104 2.46 -8.31 18.99
N LEU A 105 2.46 -9.13 17.94
CA LEU A 105 1.29 -9.48 17.16
C LEU A 105 0.53 -10.61 17.86
N SER A 106 -0.79 -10.62 17.74
CA SER A 106 -1.60 -11.60 18.46
C SER A 106 -2.88 -11.92 17.72
N SER A 107 -3.24 -13.20 17.69
CA SER A 107 -4.56 -13.66 17.25
C SER A 107 -5.64 -13.19 18.21
N GLN A 108 -6.55 -12.35 17.74
CA GLN A 108 -7.65 -11.79 18.52
C GLN A 108 -8.87 -11.55 17.63
N SER A 109 -10.03 -11.35 18.26
CA SER A 109 -11.24 -10.96 17.55
C SER A 109 -11.49 -9.45 17.72
N PRO A 110 -11.69 -8.68 16.63
CA PRO A 110 -12.16 -7.31 16.70
C PRO A 110 -13.65 -7.20 17.09
N GLY A 111 -14.36 -8.32 17.12
CA GLY A 111 -15.79 -8.43 17.43
C GLY A 111 -16.38 -9.73 16.85
N SER A 112 -17.56 -10.13 17.32
CA SER A 112 -18.24 -11.35 16.83
C SER A 112 -18.61 -11.29 15.35
N THR A 113 -18.74 -10.10 14.78
CA THR A 113 -19.04 -9.90 13.35
C THR A 113 -18.39 -8.63 12.84
N PHE A 114 -17.79 -8.71 11.65
CA PHE A 114 -17.12 -7.58 11.02
C PHE A 114 -17.05 -7.72 9.50
N GLU A 115 -16.69 -6.62 8.83
CA GLU A 115 -16.54 -6.58 7.37
C GLU A 115 -15.07 -6.62 6.95
N VAL A 116 -14.80 -7.48 5.98
CA VAL A 116 -13.52 -7.61 5.29
C VAL A 116 -13.71 -7.14 3.86
N ARG A 117 -12.79 -6.29 3.40
CA ARG A 117 -12.74 -5.89 1.98
C ARG A 117 -11.52 -6.47 1.32
N THR A 118 -11.74 -7.10 0.19
CA THR A 118 -10.70 -7.74 -0.62
C THR A 118 -10.58 -7.00 -1.95
N LEU A 119 -9.37 -6.56 -2.26
CA LEU A 119 -9.06 -5.85 -3.49
C LEU A 119 -8.43 -6.83 -4.48
N PHE A 120 -8.85 -6.74 -5.73
CA PHE A 120 -8.31 -7.57 -6.81
C PHE A 120 -7.74 -6.66 -7.90
N PHE A 121 -6.57 -7.05 -8.37
CA PHE A 121 -5.82 -6.40 -9.43
C PHE A 121 -5.76 -7.32 -10.66
N ASP A 122 -5.19 -6.84 -11.76
CA ASP A 122 -4.98 -7.69 -12.94
C ASP A 122 -3.90 -8.75 -12.72
N GLU A 123 -2.95 -8.46 -11.85
CA GLU A 123 -1.80 -9.28 -11.49
C GLU A 123 -1.73 -9.39 -9.97
N ASP A 124 -0.88 -10.29 -9.48
CA ASP A 124 -0.62 -10.36 -8.05
C ASP A 124 0.21 -9.14 -7.66
N GLU A 125 -0.23 -8.43 -6.64
CA GLU A 125 0.36 -7.15 -6.25
C GLU A 125 0.59 -7.12 -4.74
N VAL A 126 1.73 -6.60 -4.33
CA VAL A 126 1.97 -6.22 -2.93
C VAL A 126 1.65 -4.74 -2.79
N ILE A 127 0.66 -4.42 -1.96
CA ILE A 127 0.19 -3.04 -1.74
C ILE A 127 0.64 -2.55 -0.37
N PHE A 128 0.74 -1.23 -0.23
CA PHE A 128 1.04 -0.62 1.04
C PHE A 128 -0.22 -0.28 1.83
N VAL A 129 -0.31 -0.86 3.02
CA VAL A 129 -1.38 -0.61 3.98
C VAL A 129 -0.82 0.05 5.23
N GLN A 130 -1.63 0.94 5.80
CA GLN A 130 -1.43 1.61 7.09
C GLN A 130 0.04 1.83 7.53
N GLY A 131 0.65 2.93 7.07
CA GLY A 131 1.98 3.33 7.54
C GLY A 131 3.16 2.62 6.89
N GLY A 132 2.92 1.56 6.12
CA GLY A 132 3.97 0.91 5.34
C GLY A 132 3.94 -0.60 5.27
N LEU A 133 3.02 -1.25 5.98
CA LEU A 133 2.84 -2.70 5.96
C LEU A 133 2.56 -3.19 4.53
N GLN A 134 3.19 -4.28 4.14
CA GLN A 134 3.15 -4.79 2.77
C GLN A 134 2.17 -5.97 2.65
N ALA A 135 0.95 -5.69 2.21
CA ALA A 135 -0.11 -6.70 2.09
C ALA A 135 -0.14 -7.29 0.67
N PHE A 136 -0.09 -8.61 0.57
CA PHE A 136 -0.23 -9.32 -0.70
C PHE A 136 -1.69 -9.41 -1.13
N CYS A 137 -1.96 -9.07 -2.39
CA CYS A 137 -3.26 -9.18 -3.03
C CYS A 137 -3.13 -10.09 -4.25
N SER A 138 -3.70 -11.28 -4.17
CA SER A 138 -3.81 -12.15 -5.34
C SER A 138 -4.77 -11.53 -6.36
N SER A 139 -4.42 -11.64 -7.63
CA SER A 139 -5.30 -11.33 -8.76
C SER A 139 -6.60 -12.14 -8.76
N GLY A 140 -6.66 -13.25 -8.02
CA GLY A 140 -7.81 -14.16 -7.97
C GLY A 140 -8.09 -14.83 -9.32
N ARG A 141 -7.19 -14.68 -10.29
CA ARG A 141 -7.26 -15.35 -11.58
C ARG A 141 -6.57 -16.70 -11.43
N PHE A 142 -7.31 -17.78 -11.66
CA PHE A 142 -6.68 -19.06 -12.01
C PHE A 142 -6.07 -18.92 -13.40
N SER A 143 -4.89 -18.34 -13.51
CA SER A 143 -4.19 -18.27 -14.79
C SER A 143 -3.63 -19.64 -15.14
N MET A 144 -4.22 -20.32 -16.12
CA MET A 144 -3.71 -21.59 -16.66
C MET A 144 -2.32 -21.49 -17.34
N ARG A 145 -1.73 -20.29 -17.45
CA ARG A 145 -0.38 -20.09 -17.99
C ARG A 145 0.38 -18.99 -17.24
N PRO A 146 1.61 -19.25 -16.76
CA PRO A 146 2.53 -18.20 -16.34
C PRO A 146 2.82 -17.31 -17.55
N ARG A 147 2.67 -15.99 -17.41
CA ARG A 147 3.16 -15.05 -18.43
C ARG A 147 4.67 -14.87 -18.21
N PRO A 148 5.52 -15.14 -19.22
CA PRO A 148 6.95 -14.96 -19.07
C PRO A 148 7.26 -13.46 -18.88
N ASN A 149 8.22 -13.16 -17.99
CA ASN A 149 8.70 -11.81 -17.63
C ASN A 149 7.87 -11.01 -16.60
N ARG A 150 7.17 -11.68 -15.68
CA ARG A 150 6.47 -11.02 -14.56
C ARG A 150 7.20 -11.24 -13.25
N ILE A 151 7.28 -10.19 -12.44
CA ILE A 151 7.71 -10.29 -11.04
C ILE A 151 6.60 -11.04 -10.31
N SER A 152 6.90 -12.26 -9.88
CA SER A 152 6.01 -13.07 -9.05
C SER A 152 6.46 -12.91 -7.60
N TYR A 153 5.50 -12.73 -6.70
CA TYR A 153 5.77 -12.77 -5.27
C TYR A 153 5.72 -14.25 -4.83
N PRO A 154 6.85 -14.88 -4.49
CA PRO A 154 6.83 -16.27 -4.07
C PRO A 154 6.09 -16.36 -2.74
N VAL A 155 5.04 -17.18 -2.71
CA VAL A 155 4.35 -17.53 -1.47
C VAL A 155 5.16 -18.65 -0.83
N ALA A 156 5.70 -18.39 0.36
CA ALA A 156 6.49 -19.38 1.07
C ALA A 156 5.64 -20.60 1.41
N GLU A 157 6.25 -21.78 1.25
CA GLU A 157 5.71 -23.02 1.79
C GLU A 157 5.66 -22.94 3.32
N GLU A 158 4.82 -23.76 3.95
CA GLU A 158 4.53 -23.63 5.39
C GLU A 158 5.78 -23.74 6.28
N GLU A 159 6.72 -24.64 5.95
CA GLU A 159 7.97 -24.82 6.69
C GLU A 159 8.91 -23.60 6.53
N GLU A 160 9.04 -23.08 5.30
CA GLU A 160 9.85 -21.89 5.01
C GLU A 160 9.25 -20.64 5.67
N ALA A 161 7.93 -20.47 5.58
CA ALA A 161 7.21 -19.37 6.21
C ALA A 161 7.37 -19.40 7.73
N ALA A 162 7.31 -20.59 8.34
CA ALA A 162 7.56 -20.75 9.78
C ALA A 162 8.99 -20.35 10.16
N ALA A 163 9.99 -20.77 9.37
CA ALA A 163 11.39 -20.42 9.59
C ALA A 163 11.64 -18.90 9.46
N LEU A 164 11.11 -18.26 8.40
CA LEU A 164 11.24 -16.83 8.18
C LEU A 164 10.59 -16.01 9.31
N THR A 165 9.38 -16.38 9.72
CA THR A 165 8.69 -15.68 10.81
C THR A 165 9.41 -15.85 12.15
N GLU A 166 10.04 -17.00 12.40
CA GLU A 166 10.86 -17.22 13.59
C GLU A 166 12.12 -16.37 13.60
N LEU A 167 12.80 -16.24 12.46
CA LEU A 167 13.97 -15.39 12.33
C LEU A 167 13.64 -13.91 12.58
N ILE A 168 12.49 -13.43 12.09
CA ILE A 168 11.97 -12.09 12.39
C ILE A 168 11.70 -11.93 13.88
N ALA A 169 11.08 -12.93 14.53
CA ALA A 169 10.79 -12.89 15.96
C ALA A 169 12.06 -12.81 16.80
N GLN A 170 13.10 -13.57 16.44
CA GLN A 170 14.40 -13.55 17.12
C GLN A 170 15.09 -12.19 17.00
N LYS A 171 15.01 -11.55 15.84
CA LYS A 171 15.53 -10.18 15.65
C LYS A 171 14.70 -9.12 16.35
N GLY A 172 13.40 -9.37 16.54
CA GLY A 172 12.46 -8.41 17.11
C GLY A 172 12.21 -7.18 16.22
N ASP A 173 12.54 -7.27 14.93
CA ASP A 173 12.43 -6.16 13.97
C ASP A 173 11.35 -6.44 12.91
N LEU A 174 10.28 -5.64 12.97
CA LEU A 174 9.16 -5.70 12.03
C LEU A 174 9.42 -4.92 10.72
N SER A 175 10.59 -4.32 10.56
CA SER A 175 10.97 -3.59 9.32
C SER A 175 10.99 -4.49 8.08
N ALA A 176 11.12 -5.81 8.26
CA ALA A 176 11.00 -6.77 7.16
C ALA A 176 9.59 -6.83 6.56
N LEU A 177 8.54 -6.53 7.34
CA LEU A 177 7.13 -6.60 6.93
C LEU A 177 6.59 -5.25 6.43
N ALA A 178 7.33 -4.16 6.68
CA ALA A 178 6.84 -2.82 6.47
C ALA A 178 7.95 -1.89 6.03
N ASN A 179 7.65 -1.11 4.99
CA ASN A 179 8.54 -0.05 4.53
C ASN A 179 7.88 1.29 4.84
N PRO A 180 8.54 2.20 5.60
CA PRO A 180 7.99 3.51 5.87
C PRO A 180 7.92 4.27 4.55
N LEU A 181 6.74 4.21 3.92
CA LEU A 181 6.34 5.23 3.00
C LEU A 181 6.24 6.49 3.85
N GLY A 182 7.27 7.34 3.83
CA GLY A 182 7.16 8.71 4.30
C GLY A 182 5.89 9.36 3.73
N ALA A 183 5.48 10.53 4.24
CA ALA A 183 4.25 11.19 3.77
C ALA A 183 4.15 11.09 2.24
N LEU A 184 3.19 10.29 1.74
CA LEU A 184 3.00 10.10 0.31
C LEU A 184 2.95 11.50 -0.31
N PRO A 185 3.64 11.74 -1.43
CA PRO A 185 3.65 13.06 -2.04
C PRO A 185 2.19 13.53 -2.15
N ALA A 186 1.96 14.80 -1.80
CA ALA A 186 0.62 15.38 -1.86
C ALA A 186 -0.01 15.03 -3.22
N PRO A 187 -1.32 14.72 -3.27
CA PRO A 187 -2.02 14.39 -4.49
C PRO A 187 -1.54 15.30 -5.62
N ILE A 188 -0.95 14.74 -6.68
CA ILE A 188 -0.59 15.54 -7.84
C ILE A 188 -1.92 16.04 -8.41
N PRO A 189 -2.20 17.36 -8.39
CA PRO A 189 -3.45 17.87 -8.90
C PRO A 189 -3.58 17.43 -10.37
N GLN A 190 -4.68 16.74 -10.69
CA GLN A 190 -5.00 16.37 -12.08
C GLN A 190 -5.38 17.61 -12.91
N GLU A 191 -5.75 18.69 -12.23
CA GLU A 191 -5.92 19.99 -12.83
C GLU A 191 -4.56 20.67 -13.00
N PRO A 192 -4.27 21.24 -14.19
CA PRO A 192 -3.06 22.03 -14.37
C PRO A 192 -3.05 23.15 -13.33
N ILE A 193 -2.00 23.19 -12.50
CA ILE A 193 -1.75 24.30 -11.59
C ILE A 193 -1.45 25.52 -12.45
N PHE A 194 -2.47 26.29 -12.76
CA PHE A 194 -2.26 27.62 -13.31
C PHE A 194 -1.69 28.47 -12.18
N PRO A 195 -0.52 29.12 -12.36
CA PRO A 195 -0.05 30.08 -11.39
C PRO A 195 -1.15 31.13 -11.19
N ILE A 196 -1.74 31.16 -9.99
CA ILE A 196 -2.73 32.17 -9.61
C ILE A 196 -2.01 33.50 -9.71
N ARG A 197 -2.24 34.23 -10.81
CA ARG A 197 -1.85 35.63 -10.89
C ARG A 197 -2.71 36.33 -9.83
N PRO A 198 -2.12 37.01 -8.84
CA PRO A 198 -2.92 37.80 -7.92
C PRO A 198 -3.79 38.75 -8.76
N PRO A 199 -5.12 38.80 -8.50
CA PRO A 199 -6.00 39.71 -9.21
C PRO A 199 -5.55 41.12 -8.84
N SER A 200 -4.74 41.72 -9.71
CA SER A 200 -4.30 43.12 -9.67
C SER A 200 -3.97 43.65 -8.27
N GLY A 201 -2.73 43.49 -7.80
CA GLY A 201 -2.28 44.27 -6.65
C GLY A 201 -0.99 43.76 -6.05
N ILE A 202 -0.06 44.69 -5.80
CA ILE A 202 1.27 44.49 -5.20
C ILE A 202 2.27 43.86 -6.17
N ARG A 203 2.85 44.73 -7.01
CA ARG A 203 4.10 44.41 -7.73
C ARG A 203 5.26 44.55 -6.76
N ARG A 204 6.20 43.61 -6.80
CA ARG A 204 7.49 43.80 -6.11
C ARG A 204 8.21 45.01 -6.74
N PRO A 205 8.75 45.95 -5.95
CA PRO A 205 9.60 47.02 -6.46
C PRO A 205 10.79 46.41 -7.23
N GLY A 206 11.10 46.93 -8.41
CA GLY A 206 12.35 46.59 -9.13
C GLY A 206 12.24 45.59 -10.29
N ARG A 207 11.05 45.07 -10.64
CA ARG A 207 10.89 44.29 -11.89
C ARG A 207 10.21 45.14 -12.97
N PRO A 208 10.89 45.53 -14.06
CA PRO A 208 10.26 46.23 -15.17
C PRO A 208 9.09 45.39 -15.69
N GLY A 209 7.91 46.01 -15.78
CA GLY A 209 6.74 45.37 -16.35
C GLY A 209 6.98 45.01 -17.82
N ARG A 210 6.46 43.86 -18.25
CA ARG A 210 6.39 43.56 -19.69
C ARG A 210 5.53 44.64 -20.37
N PRO A 211 5.95 45.20 -21.52
CA PRO A 211 5.12 46.14 -22.28
C PRO A 211 3.75 45.50 -22.62
N ASN A 212 2.69 46.30 -22.58
CA ASN A 212 1.30 45.91 -22.88
C ASN A 212 1.04 45.68 -24.39
N LEU A 213 2.00 45.10 -25.12
CA LEU A 213 1.82 44.80 -26.55
C LEU A 213 1.85 43.28 -26.77
N PRO A 214 0.95 42.72 -27.61
CA PRO A 214 1.04 41.33 -28.03
C PRO A 214 2.38 41.14 -28.77
N ALA A 215 3.11 40.10 -28.39
CA ALA A 215 4.47 39.82 -28.84
C ALA A 215 4.56 39.24 -30.27
N LEU A 216 3.78 39.79 -31.22
CA LEU A 216 3.76 39.34 -32.62
C LEU A 216 4.35 40.34 -33.61
N PHE A 217 4.97 41.45 -33.16
CA PHE A 217 5.47 42.48 -34.09
C PHE A 217 6.89 43.00 -33.81
N LEU A 218 7.79 42.19 -33.23
CA LEU A 218 9.12 42.69 -32.84
C LEU A 218 10.32 41.99 -33.50
N ARG A 219 10.15 41.38 -34.68
CA ARG A 219 11.27 40.87 -35.47
C ARG A 219 11.03 41.06 -36.97
N PRO A 220 11.64 42.08 -37.60
CA PRO A 220 11.61 42.26 -39.06
C PRO A 220 12.24 41.10 -39.84
N GLU A 221 13.08 40.29 -39.20
CA GLU A 221 13.85 39.21 -39.84
C GLU A 221 13.06 37.91 -40.12
N TRP A 222 11.74 37.89 -39.89
CA TRP A 222 10.85 36.74 -40.12
C TRP A 222 9.76 37.02 -41.16
N GLN A 223 9.93 38.03 -42.01
CA GLN A 223 8.96 38.42 -43.05
C GLN A 223 9.48 38.25 -44.49
N THR A 224 10.50 37.42 -44.74
CA THR A 224 10.93 37.06 -46.10
C THR A 224 11.22 35.59 -46.22
#